data_AF-A0A8H7V7N6-F1
#
_entry.id   AF-A0A8H7V7N6-F1
#
_cell.length_a   1.000
_cell.length_b   1.000
_cell.length_c   1.000
_cell.angle_alpha   90.00
_cell.angle_beta   90.00
_cell.angle_gamma   90.00
#
_symmetry.space_group_name_H-M   'P 1'
#
loop_
_entity.id
_entity.type
_entity.pdbx_description
1 polymer ?
#
loop_
_entity_poly.entity_id
_entity_poly.type
_entity_poly.pdbx_seq_one_letter_code
_entity_poly.pdbx_strand_id
1 'polypeptide(L)'
;MRRKIKVCLEINDNVGELKKNCQSLKQLERSLVTDAERKANFPATTIQNFLLRYNNKKKTKSITFWTNFVDQNFDRIVYQERAKLQEERGKLQQQQGEASTSSAPEPAAITAPSFDYNHRTFHGSFRALLRQDLSHELRTIFINKLQDNLQNASNYITDFSLQVYKMILLFKNHTLDIDDNSNIVMNTLEGFPLQEILPDGFDFKNTEKRVAPAIPTNSISSDTFTKHFKTLFSTNHLQLIQSTYFEPQGLRSSSLEEYPIHKVFTDLDVFIMKMALSQFMTNFGNMWNSSTRFRNLFNHLLLVLLRLHLAPRRERERREFIEQEINKTKDKRKARIITTEGIEPIPIDKISLINLTRDQKRNLFDSERRKYIQYINRAELELENLEKKAKWNRWAQRCVIRIQTYASVQS
;
A
#
# COMPACT_ATOMS: atom_id res chain seq x y z
N MET A 1 1.42 9.84 34.60
CA MET A 1 0.09 10.48 34.42
C MET A 1 -0.85 9.65 33.55
N ARG A 2 -0.75 9.63 32.21
CA ARG A 2 -1.70 8.93 31.29
C ARG A 2 -2.14 7.54 31.75
N ARG A 3 -1.19 6.64 32.11
CA ARG A 3 -1.50 5.29 32.62
C ARG A 3 -2.39 5.30 33.88
N LYS A 4 -2.16 6.21 34.84
CA LYS A 4 -2.99 6.35 36.05
C LYS A 4 -4.39 6.87 35.70
N ILE A 5 -4.50 7.77 34.72
CA ILE A 5 -5.78 8.28 34.20
C ILE A 5 -6.57 7.17 33.47
N LYS A 6 -5.92 6.36 32.61
CA LYS A 6 -6.59 5.23 31.92
C LYS A 6 -7.16 4.22 32.94
N VAL A 7 -6.38 3.78 33.92
CA VAL A 7 -6.84 2.85 34.98
C VAL A 7 -7.98 3.45 35.82
N CYS A 8 -7.90 4.73 36.20
CA CYS A 8 -8.96 5.43 36.92
C CYS A 8 -10.27 5.49 36.10
N LEU A 9 -10.18 5.76 34.79
CA LEU A 9 -11.33 5.76 33.88
C LEU A 9 -11.89 4.35 33.59
N GLU A 10 -11.05 3.31 33.61
CA GLU A 10 -11.48 1.91 33.44
C GLU A 10 -12.29 1.40 34.66
N ILE A 11 -11.93 1.84 35.86
CA ILE A 11 -12.56 1.46 37.13
C ILE A 11 -13.75 2.40 37.50
N ASN A 12 -14.02 3.44 36.69
CA ASN A 12 -14.97 4.54 36.99
C ASN A 12 -14.65 5.27 38.32
N ASP A 13 -13.38 5.37 38.66
CA ASP A 13 -12.86 5.97 39.89
C ASP A 13 -12.82 7.52 39.82
N ASN A 14 -12.63 8.18 40.96
CA ASN A 14 -12.76 9.63 41.10
C ASN A 14 -11.59 10.40 40.46
N VAL A 15 -11.78 10.79 39.20
CA VAL A 15 -10.83 11.61 38.41
C VAL A 15 -10.47 12.94 39.10
N GLY A 16 -11.38 13.54 39.88
CA GLY A 16 -11.11 14.77 40.64
C GLY A 16 -10.17 14.54 41.83
N GLU A 17 -10.24 13.38 42.46
CA GLU A 17 -9.32 12.95 43.50
C GLU A 17 -7.95 12.58 42.93
N LEU A 18 -7.91 11.92 41.77
CA LEU A 18 -6.67 11.69 41.03
C LEU A 18 -5.96 13.01 40.66
N LYS A 19 -6.71 14.08 40.33
CA LYS A 19 -6.13 15.42 40.08
C LYS A 19 -5.46 15.98 41.34
N LYS A 20 -6.17 15.98 42.47
CA LYS A 20 -5.62 16.40 43.79
C LYS A 20 -4.39 15.59 44.18
N ASN A 21 -4.41 14.27 43.96
CA ASN A 21 -3.29 13.36 44.24
C ASN A 21 -2.09 13.58 43.29
N CYS A 22 -2.31 14.08 42.07
CA CYS A 22 -1.21 14.49 41.18
C CYS A 22 -0.63 15.86 41.57
N GLN A 23 -1.44 16.77 42.12
CA GLN A 23 -1.03 18.10 42.60
C GLN A 23 -0.30 18.04 43.96
N SER A 24 -0.66 17.12 44.85
CA SER A 24 -0.10 16.99 46.21
C SER A 24 1.28 16.32 46.29
N LEU A 25 1.84 15.88 45.15
CA LEU A 25 3.16 15.24 45.09
C LEU A 25 4.26 16.21 45.53
N LYS A 26 4.98 15.84 46.60
CA LYS A 26 6.11 16.62 47.15
C LYS A 26 7.43 16.42 46.37
N GLN A 27 7.54 15.33 45.61
CA GLN A 27 8.72 14.98 44.81
C GLN A 27 8.27 14.25 43.53
N LEU A 28 9.07 14.38 42.46
CA LEU A 28 8.90 13.57 41.25
C LEU A 28 9.20 12.08 41.56
N GLU A 29 8.55 11.17 40.84
CA GLU A 29 8.81 9.73 40.95
C GLU A 29 10.30 9.44 40.64
N ARG A 30 10.96 8.66 41.50
CA ARG A 30 12.44 8.52 41.49
C ARG A 30 13.01 8.01 40.16
N SER A 31 12.24 7.19 39.42
CA SER A 31 12.67 6.69 38.10
C SER A 31 12.38 7.64 36.94
N LEU A 32 11.56 8.70 37.12
CA LEU A 32 11.03 9.50 36.01
C LEU A 32 12.11 10.12 35.13
N VAL A 33 13.19 10.62 35.74
CA VAL A 33 14.32 11.23 35.03
C VAL A 33 15.20 10.16 34.38
N THR A 34 15.52 9.08 35.08
CA THR A 34 16.32 7.95 34.57
C THR A 34 15.62 7.21 33.43
N ASP A 35 14.30 7.05 33.50
CA ASP A 35 13.48 6.44 32.44
C ASP A 35 13.35 7.37 31.22
N ALA A 36 13.39 8.69 31.42
CA ALA A 36 13.44 9.67 30.33
C ALA A 36 14.81 9.68 29.65
N GLU A 37 15.90 9.63 30.41
CA GLU A 37 17.27 9.48 29.88
C GLU A 37 17.40 8.20 29.05
N ARG A 38 16.95 7.05 29.59
CA ARG A 38 16.96 5.75 28.88
C ARG A 38 16.11 5.77 27.60
N LYS A 39 14.94 6.42 27.61
CA LYS A 39 14.05 6.50 26.41
C LYS A 39 14.53 7.45 25.32
N ALA A 40 15.34 8.44 25.68
CA ALA A 40 15.90 9.42 24.76
C ALA A 40 17.37 9.12 24.40
N ASN A 41 17.90 7.94 24.78
CA ASN A 41 19.29 7.52 24.59
C ASN A 41 20.33 8.54 25.10
N PHE A 42 20.02 9.28 26.16
CA PHE A 42 21.00 10.15 26.81
C PHE A 42 21.88 9.36 27.79
N PRO A 43 23.15 9.77 27.99
CA PRO A 43 23.97 9.25 29.08
C PRO A 43 23.28 9.48 30.43
N ALA A 44 23.43 8.52 31.35
CA ALA A 44 22.84 8.63 32.68
C ALA A 44 23.26 9.92 33.39
N THR A 45 22.32 10.54 34.11
CA THR A 45 22.42 11.84 34.79
C THR A 45 22.42 13.09 33.90
N THR A 46 22.37 12.98 32.57
CA THR A 46 22.38 14.16 31.67
C THR A 46 21.19 15.11 31.91
N ILE A 47 19.96 14.57 31.97
CA ILE A 47 18.75 15.35 32.23
C ILE A 47 18.71 15.77 33.71
N GLN A 48 19.17 14.91 34.63
CA GLN A 48 19.29 15.27 36.05
C GLN A 48 20.20 16.48 36.27
N ASN A 49 21.39 16.50 35.65
CA ASN A 49 22.35 17.60 35.73
C ASN A 49 21.82 18.88 35.07
N PHE A 50 21.10 18.76 33.95
CA PHE A 50 20.41 19.89 33.31
C PHE A 50 19.37 20.50 34.25
N LEU A 51 18.49 19.68 34.86
CA LEU A 51 17.45 20.14 35.78
C LEU A 51 18.03 20.80 37.04
N LEU A 52 19.12 20.25 37.61
CA LEU A 52 19.82 20.86 38.75
C LEU A 52 20.38 22.24 38.40
N ARG A 53 21.10 22.36 37.27
CA ARG A 53 21.64 23.65 36.80
C ARG A 53 20.54 24.67 36.51
N TYR A 54 19.46 24.25 35.87
CA TYR A 54 18.32 25.11 35.52
C TYR A 54 17.54 25.60 36.76
N ASN A 55 17.27 24.70 37.71
CA ASN A 55 16.61 25.02 38.97
C ASN A 55 17.42 26.02 39.80
N ASN A 56 18.74 25.80 39.92
CA ASN A 56 19.63 26.72 40.64
C ASN A 56 19.65 28.10 39.98
N LYS A 57 19.71 28.18 38.64
CA LYS A 57 19.72 29.45 37.90
C LYS A 57 18.40 30.23 37.99
N LYS A 58 17.25 29.55 38.02
CA LYS A 58 15.92 30.20 38.06
C LYS A 58 15.24 30.23 39.43
N LYS A 59 15.87 29.68 40.48
CA LYS A 59 15.31 29.50 41.83
C LYS A 59 13.98 28.71 41.85
N THR A 60 13.74 27.86 40.86
CA THR A 60 12.56 26.99 40.73
C THR A 60 12.86 25.57 41.20
N LYS A 61 11.83 24.80 41.60
CA LYS A 61 11.96 23.38 41.94
C LYS A 61 11.40 22.52 40.81
N SER A 62 11.99 21.37 40.50
CA SER A 62 11.47 20.48 39.42
C SER A 62 9.99 20.10 39.60
N ILE A 63 9.49 20.06 40.85
CA ILE A 63 8.10 19.78 41.16
C ILE A 63 7.12 20.89 40.74
N THR A 64 7.55 22.15 40.64
CA THR A 64 6.65 23.24 40.20
C THR A 64 6.34 23.18 38.71
N PHE A 65 7.25 22.62 37.90
CA PHE A 65 6.95 22.32 36.49
C PHE A 65 5.93 21.19 36.37
N TRP A 66 5.95 20.23 37.29
CA TRP A 66 4.96 19.17 37.36
C TRP A 66 3.58 19.68 37.77
N THR A 67 3.47 20.48 38.84
CA THR A 67 2.16 21.07 39.23
C THR A 67 1.58 21.91 38.09
N ASN A 68 2.37 22.81 37.49
CA ASN A 68 1.92 23.61 36.36
C ASN A 68 1.50 22.75 35.15
N PHE A 69 2.21 21.65 34.88
CA PHE A 69 1.86 20.70 33.82
C PHE A 69 0.54 19.97 34.12
N VAL A 70 0.32 19.54 35.37
CA VAL A 70 -0.96 18.95 35.83
C VAL A 70 -2.08 19.96 35.62
N ASP A 71 -1.94 21.18 36.10
CA ASP A 71 -3.00 22.20 36.03
C ASP A 71 -3.41 22.53 34.60
N GLN A 72 -2.44 22.64 33.68
CA GLN A 72 -2.68 22.97 32.27
C GLN A 72 -3.15 21.79 31.40
N ASN A 73 -2.74 20.55 31.72
CA ASN A 73 -2.91 19.41 30.79
C ASN A 73 -3.77 18.27 31.32
N PHE A 74 -4.08 18.21 32.62
CA PHE A 74 -4.79 17.06 33.20
C PHE A 74 -6.17 16.85 32.56
N ASP A 75 -6.99 17.91 32.46
CA ASP A 75 -8.36 17.80 31.93
C ASP A 75 -8.36 17.46 30.42
N ARG A 76 -7.38 18.00 29.67
CA ARG A 76 -7.13 17.64 28.27
C ARG A 76 -6.73 16.17 28.10
N ILE A 77 -5.91 15.65 29.00
CA ILE A 77 -5.49 14.23 28.99
C ILE A 77 -6.68 13.34 29.37
N VAL A 78 -7.50 13.72 30.36
CA VAL A 78 -8.74 13.00 30.71
C VAL A 78 -9.69 12.93 29.51
N TYR A 79 -9.90 14.05 28.80
CA TYR A 79 -10.71 14.07 27.58
C TYR A 79 -10.16 13.11 26.51
N GLN A 80 -8.85 13.14 26.24
CA GLN A 80 -8.21 12.25 25.27
C GLN A 80 -8.31 10.76 25.62
N GLU A 81 -8.10 10.39 26.89
CA GLU A 81 -8.19 8.98 27.29
C GLU A 81 -9.66 8.51 27.39
N ARG A 82 -10.62 9.39 27.72
CA ARG A 82 -12.06 9.08 27.60
C ARG A 82 -12.48 8.82 26.15
N ALA A 83 -12.05 9.66 25.21
CA ALA A 83 -12.36 9.48 23.79
C ALA A 83 -11.83 8.14 23.25
N LYS A 84 -10.58 7.77 23.61
CA LYS A 84 -10.01 6.45 23.27
C LYS A 84 -10.78 5.29 23.87
N LEU A 85 -11.17 5.37 25.15
CA LEU A 85 -11.96 4.31 25.79
C LEU A 85 -13.37 4.18 25.18
N GLN A 86 -13.97 5.28 24.71
CA GLN A 86 -15.22 5.23 23.94
C GLN A 86 -15.01 4.62 22.55
N GLU A 87 -13.90 4.90 21.88
CA GLU A 87 -13.54 4.29 20.59
C GLU A 87 -13.23 2.78 20.73
N GLU A 88 -12.49 2.38 21.77
CA GLU A 88 -12.22 0.97 22.13
C GLU A 88 -13.53 0.21 22.45
N ARG A 89 -14.48 0.83 23.17
CA ARG A 89 -15.82 0.26 23.42
C ARG A 89 -16.71 0.22 22.18
N GLY A 90 -16.67 1.25 21.32
CA GLY A 90 -17.42 1.30 20.07
C GLY A 90 -17.00 0.20 19.09
N LYS A 91 -15.70 -0.10 19.02
CA LYS A 91 -15.15 -1.21 18.22
C LYS A 91 -15.60 -2.60 18.71
N LEU A 92 -15.99 -2.74 19.98
CA LEU A 92 -16.59 -3.97 20.51
C LEU A 92 -18.10 -4.08 20.25
N GLN A 93 -18.80 -2.96 20.00
CA GLN A 93 -20.24 -2.94 19.71
C GLN A 93 -20.55 -3.01 18.20
N GLN A 94 -19.59 -2.70 17.32
CA GLN A 94 -19.74 -2.77 15.86
C GLN A 94 -19.85 -4.19 15.26
N GLN A 95 -20.11 -5.23 16.07
CA GLN A 95 -20.56 -6.54 15.58
C GLN A 95 -22.10 -6.71 15.54
N GLN A 96 -22.90 -5.74 16.02
CA GLN A 96 -24.36 -5.77 15.86
C GLN A 96 -24.97 -4.38 15.59
N GLY A 97 -25.65 -4.25 14.44
CA GLY A 97 -26.71 -3.25 14.22
C GLY A 97 -26.34 -1.99 13.44
N GLU A 98 -26.70 -1.94 12.16
CA GLU A 98 -26.85 -0.69 11.40
C GLU A 98 -28.24 -0.07 11.63
N ALA A 99 -28.33 1.27 11.74
CA ALA A 99 -29.42 2.10 11.19
C ALA A 99 -29.22 3.62 11.44
N SER A 100 -29.24 4.43 10.37
CA SER A 100 -29.99 5.70 10.12
C SER A 100 -30.37 6.66 11.30
N THR A 101 -30.40 8.01 11.19
CA THR A 101 -30.43 8.94 10.02
C THR A 101 -30.27 10.43 10.43
N SER A 102 -29.82 11.30 9.50
CA SER A 102 -30.07 12.76 9.34
C SER A 102 -29.71 13.76 10.48
N SER A 103 -29.15 14.95 10.23
CA SER A 103 -29.77 16.08 9.50
C SER A 103 -28.77 17.25 9.22
N ALA A 104 -29.13 18.25 8.40
CA ALA A 104 -28.25 19.30 7.85
C ALA A 104 -28.46 20.73 8.45
N PRO A 105 -27.40 21.55 8.68
CA PRO A 105 -27.43 23.00 9.12
C PRO A 105 -27.56 24.21 8.10
N GLU A 106 -26.79 25.33 8.29
CA GLU A 106 -26.55 26.57 7.43
C GLU A 106 -27.63 27.65 7.20
N PRO A 107 -27.40 28.72 6.37
CA PRO A 107 -26.24 29.13 5.52
C PRO A 107 -25.44 30.40 5.87
N ALA A 108 -24.22 30.43 5.30
CA ALA A 108 -23.51 31.51 4.56
C ALA A 108 -23.51 32.98 5.09
N ALA A 109 -22.49 33.82 4.86
CA ALA A 109 -21.11 33.63 4.39
C ALA A 109 -20.30 34.93 4.63
N ILE A 110 -18.98 34.79 4.84
CA ILE A 110 -17.90 35.76 4.59
C ILE A 110 -17.95 37.13 5.32
N THR A 111 -17.04 37.22 6.27
CA THR A 111 -16.18 38.38 6.58
C THR A 111 -14.82 37.78 7.04
N ALA A 112 -13.67 38.44 7.23
CA ALA A 112 -13.30 39.86 7.28
C ALA A 112 -13.92 40.63 8.47
N PRO A 113 -13.74 40.13 9.71
CA PRO A 113 -12.44 40.21 10.37
C PRO A 113 -12.04 38.88 11.07
N SER A 114 -11.48 38.91 12.30
CA SER A 114 -11.09 37.71 13.06
C SER A 114 -12.32 36.96 13.61
N PHE A 115 -12.51 35.69 13.24
CA PHE A 115 -13.68 34.91 13.65
C PHE A 115 -13.40 33.89 14.76
N ASP A 116 -14.26 33.94 15.77
CA ASP A 116 -14.39 32.95 16.82
C ASP A 116 -15.09 31.68 16.29
N TYR A 117 -14.65 30.49 16.71
CA TYR A 117 -14.98 29.25 16.01
C TYR A 117 -16.29 28.61 16.50
N ASN A 118 -17.43 29.04 15.94
CA ASN A 118 -18.71 28.31 15.99
C ASN A 118 -19.52 28.49 14.69
N HIS A 119 -19.27 27.63 13.68
CA HIS A 119 -19.98 27.66 12.39
C HIS A 119 -20.77 26.36 12.14
N ARG A 120 -21.97 26.48 11.52
CA ARG A 120 -22.84 25.37 11.10
C ARG A 120 -22.73 25.19 9.57
N THR A 121 -22.27 24.02 9.09
CA THR A 121 -22.03 23.65 7.66
C THR A 121 -23.09 22.71 7.08
N PHE A 122 -23.33 22.66 5.75
CA PHE A 122 -24.53 22.02 5.16
C PHE A 122 -24.40 21.53 3.71
N HIS A 123 -25.56 21.13 3.19
CA HIS A 123 -25.79 20.40 1.99
C HIS A 123 -26.98 21.04 1.25
N GLY A 124 -26.67 22.03 0.40
CA GLY A 124 -27.62 22.74 -0.46
C GLY A 124 -27.25 22.60 -1.93
N SER A 125 -28.25 22.67 -2.83
CA SER A 125 -27.97 22.65 -4.27
C SER A 125 -27.38 23.98 -4.73
N PHE A 126 -26.21 23.95 -5.36
CA PHE A 126 -25.55 25.15 -5.91
C PHE A 126 -26.45 25.92 -6.90
N ARG A 127 -27.37 25.21 -7.60
CA ARG A 127 -28.36 25.86 -8.50
C ARG A 127 -29.31 26.80 -7.78
N ALA A 128 -29.57 26.60 -6.48
CA ALA A 128 -30.40 27.47 -5.66
C ALA A 128 -29.68 28.73 -5.18
N LEU A 129 -28.34 28.76 -5.26
CA LEU A 129 -27.51 29.94 -4.94
C LEU A 129 -27.33 30.88 -6.15
N LEU A 130 -27.67 30.43 -7.36
CA LEU A 130 -27.64 31.26 -8.57
C LEU A 130 -28.89 32.16 -8.62
N ARG A 131 -28.70 33.44 -8.97
CA ARG A 131 -29.80 34.40 -9.07
C ARG A 131 -30.90 33.91 -10.03
N GLN A 132 -32.15 34.13 -9.65
CA GLN A 132 -33.33 33.65 -10.38
C GLN A 132 -33.64 34.41 -11.67
N ASP A 133 -32.99 35.55 -11.92
CA ASP A 133 -33.11 36.37 -13.13
C ASP A 133 -32.07 36.06 -14.22
N LEU A 134 -31.00 35.30 -13.89
CA LEU A 134 -30.02 34.87 -14.89
C LEU A 134 -30.67 33.97 -15.95
N SER A 135 -30.38 34.16 -17.24
CA SER A 135 -30.92 33.29 -18.30
C SER A 135 -30.46 31.83 -18.11
N HIS A 136 -31.27 30.87 -18.56
CA HIS A 136 -30.97 29.44 -18.43
C HIS A 136 -29.63 29.07 -19.08
N GLU A 137 -29.33 29.68 -20.23
CA GLU A 137 -28.08 29.53 -20.96
C GLU A 137 -26.87 30.00 -20.14
N LEU A 138 -26.92 31.22 -19.58
CA LEU A 138 -25.83 31.76 -18.74
C LEU A 138 -25.60 30.92 -17.48
N ARG A 139 -26.66 30.42 -16.82
CA ARG A 139 -26.50 29.48 -15.69
C ARG A 139 -25.84 28.18 -16.12
N THR A 140 -26.20 27.65 -17.28
CA THR A 140 -25.62 26.41 -17.80
C THR A 140 -24.14 26.59 -18.13
N ILE A 141 -23.77 27.67 -18.82
CA ILE A 141 -22.36 28.03 -19.10
C ILE A 141 -21.57 28.19 -17.79
N PHE A 142 -22.13 28.86 -16.79
CA PHE A 142 -21.47 29.06 -15.50
C PHE A 142 -21.26 27.76 -14.72
N ILE A 143 -22.30 26.91 -14.64
CA ILE A 143 -22.20 25.60 -13.98
C ILE A 143 -21.19 24.71 -14.68
N ASN A 144 -21.23 24.62 -16.01
CA ASN A 144 -20.30 23.81 -16.79
C ASN A 144 -18.87 24.29 -16.57
N LYS A 145 -18.58 25.59 -16.72
CA LYS A 145 -17.24 26.14 -16.44
C LYS A 145 -16.76 25.88 -15.02
N LEU A 146 -17.65 25.90 -14.02
CA LEU A 146 -17.30 25.58 -12.63
C LEU A 146 -17.00 24.08 -12.47
N GLN A 147 -17.77 23.20 -13.11
CA GLN A 147 -17.51 21.76 -13.13
C GLN A 147 -16.20 21.43 -13.86
N ASP A 148 -15.95 22.03 -15.03
CA ASP A 148 -14.72 21.90 -15.80
C ASP A 148 -13.52 22.38 -14.96
N ASN A 149 -13.61 23.54 -14.30
CA ASN A 149 -12.56 24.05 -13.43
C ASN A 149 -12.32 23.17 -12.20
N LEU A 150 -13.39 22.61 -11.59
CA LEU A 150 -13.26 21.69 -10.45
C LEU A 150 -12.61 20.37 -10.89
N GLN A 151 -12.97 19.85 -12.06
CA GLN A 151 -12.37 18.66 -12.65
C GLN A 151 -10.89 18.91 -13.00
N ASN A 152 -10.57 20.05 -13.63
CA ASN A 152 -9.20 20.44 -13.95
C ASN A 152 -8.35 20.63 -12.69
N ALA A 153 -8.89 21.26 -11.64
CA ALA A 153 -8.22 21.38 -10.36
C ALA A 153 -7.99 20.02 -9.68
N SER A 154 -9.00 19.13 -9.72
CA SER A 154 -8.87 17.76 -9.20
C SER A 154 -7.79 16.97 -9.95
N ASN A 155 -7.78 17.04 -11.29
CA ASN A 155 -6.78 16.40 -12.14
C ASN A 155 -5.37 16.94 -11.85
N TYR A 156 -5.22 18.27 -11.77
CA TYR A 156 -3.96 18.92 -11.41
C TYR A 156 -3.45 18.46 -10.04
N ILE A 157 -4.32 18.38 -9.02
CA ILE A 157 -3.96 17.88 -7.69
C ILE A 157 -3.49 16.42 -7.76
N THR A 158 -4.17 15.55 -8.52
CA THR A 158 -3.75 14.15 -8.68
C THR A 158 -2.43 14.02 -9.42
N ASP A 159 -2.23 14.78 -10.50
CA ASP A 159 -1.04 14.70 -11.34
C ASP A 159 0.19 15.28 -10.62
N PHE A 160 0.04 16.41 -9.92
CA PHE A 160 1.08 16.99 -9.09
C PHE A 160 1.46 16.05 -7.93
N SER A 161 0.45 15.49 -7.25
CA SER A 161 0.68 14.49 -6.20
C SER A 161 1.41 13.27 -6.74
N LEU A 162 1.05 12.78 -7.93
CA LEU A 162 1.69 11.63 -8.57
C LEU A 162 3.18 11.90 -8.84
N GLN A 163 3.57 13.09 -9.31
CA GLN A 163 4.98 13.43 -9.51
C GLN A 163 5.76 13.52 -8.20
N VAL A 164 5.18 14.11 -7.15
CA VAL A 164 5.81 14.13 -5.82
C VAL A 164 5.98 12.69 -5.28
N TYR A 165 4.94 11.85 -5.38
CA TYR A 165 5.04 10.44 -4.97
C TYR A 165 6.06 9.66 -5.80
N LYS A 166 6.18 9.91 -7.11
CA LYS A 166 7.18 9.29 -7.97
C LYS A 166 8.59 9.61 -7.47
N MET A 167 8.91 10.88 -7.20
CA MET A 167 10.21 11.27 -6.62
C MET A 167 10.47 10.61 -5.25
N ILE A 168 9.45 10.52 -4.39
CA ILE A 168 9.57 9.83 -3.09
C ILE A 168 9.83 8.32 -3.29
N LEU A 169 9.19 7.68 -4.27
CA LEU A 169 9.36 6.25 -4.55
C LEU A 169 10.74 5.88 -5.10
N LEU A 170 11.48 6.82 -5.68
CA LEU A 170 12.88 6.58 -6.07
C LEU A 170 13.74 6.20 -4.86
N PHE A 171 13.53 6.84 -3.71
CA PHE A 171 14.23 6.53 -2.46
C PHE A 171 13.97 5.13 -1.91
N LYS A 172 13.11 4.32 -2.53
CA LYS A 172 12.94 2.90 -2.17
C LYS A 172 14.16 2.05 -2.55
N ASN A 173 14.74 2.31 -3.73
CA ASN A 173 15.82 1.51 -4.33
C ASN A 173 17.06 2.35 -4.67
N HIS A 174 17.00 3.66 -4.46
CA HIS A 174 18.08 4.59 -4.76
C HIS A 174 18.40 5.46 -3.54
N THR A 175 19.65 5.85 -3.41
CA THR A 175 20.12 6.82 -2.42
C THR A 175 20.82 7.98 -3.11
N LEU A 176 20.92 9.12 -2.45
CA LEU A 176 21.71 10.24 -2.93
C LEU A 176 23.11 10.15 -2.35
N ASP A 177 24.13 10.35 -3.19
CA ASP A 177 25.54 10.35 -2.79
C ASP A 177 26.28 11.54 -3.41
N ILE A 178 27.54 11.74 -3.02
CA ILE A 178 28.43 12.76 -3.59
C ILE A 178 29.53 12.04 -4.39
N ASP A 179 29.72 12.40 -5.66
CA ASP A 179 30.78 11.86 -6.51
C ASP A 179 32.16 12.48 -6.20
N ASP A 180 33.22 11.94 -6.81
CA ASP A 180 34.60 12.45 -6.65
C ASP A 180 34.76 13.93 -7.09
N ASN A 181 33.82 14.45 -7.88
CA ASN A 181 33.78 15.83 -8.36
C ASN A 181 32.91 16.75 -7.48
N SER A 182 32.45 16.27 -6.31
CA SER A 182 31.53 16.98 -5.40
C SER A 182 30.11 17.24 -5.94
N ASN A 183 29.69 16.57 -7.01
CA ASN A 183 28.33 16.61 -7.52
C ASN A 183 27.43 15.65 -6.73
N ILE A 184 26.17 16.03 -6.55
CA ILE A 184 25.17 15.11 -6.00
C ILE A 184 24.70 14.19 -7.12
N VAL A 185 24.75 12.88 -6.88
CA VAL A 185 24.32 11.82 -7.80
C VAL A 185 23.31 10.89 -7.12
N MET A 186 22.49 10.19 -7.91
CA MET A 186 21.57 9.17 -7.38
C MET A 186 22.05 7.77 -7.75
N ASN A 187 22.48 7.03 -6.73
CA ASN A 187 23.03 5.69 -6.85
C ASN A 187 21.95 4.64 -6.55
N THR A 188 21.93 3.53 -7.29
CA THR A 188 21.05 2.39 -6.98
C THR A 188 21.67 1.60 -5.83
N LEU A 189 20.94 1.48 -4.72
CA LEU A 189 21.39 0.80 -3.52
C LEU A 189 20.21 0.08 -2.87
N GLU A 190 20.32 -1.22 -2.65
CA GLU A 190 19.33 -1.95 -1.86
C GLU A 190 19.54 -1.64 -0.37
N GLY A 191 18.47 -1.24 0.33
CA GLY A 191 18.49 -1.17 1.79
C GLY A 191 18.54 -2.56 2.43
N PHE A 192 18.69 -2.60 3.75
CA PHE A 192 18.75 -3.87 4.47
C PHE A 192 17.34 -4.52 4.63
N PRO A 193 17.25 -5.84 4.87
CA PRO A 193 15.98 -6.55 5.06
C PRO A 193 15.16 -5.97 6.22
N LEU A 194 13.85 -5.78 6.04
CA LEU A 194 12.98 -5.16 7.06
C LEU A 194 12.93 -5.96 8.38
N GLN A 195 13.22 -7.26 8.31
CA GLN A 195 13.24 -8.18 9.43
C GLN A 195 14.29 -7.79 10.48
N GLU A 196 15.36 -7.09 10.07
CA GLU A 196 16.44 -6.65 10.98
C GLU A 196 16.02 -5.50 11.94
N ILE A 197 14.89 -4.83 11.69
CA ILE A 197 14.30 -3.85 12.64
C ILE A 197 13.19 -4.49 13.48
N LEU A 198 12.60 -5.59 13.01
CA LEU A 198 11.43 -6.19 13.66
C LEU A 198 11.89 -6.96 14.91
N PRO A 199 11.17 -6.86 16.05
CA PRO A 199 11.53 -7.59 17.26
C PRO A 199 11.52 -9.11 17.06
N ASP A 200 12.42 -9.79 17.76
CA ASP A 200 12.49 -11.26 17.79
C ASP A 200 11.11 -11.87 18.12
N GLY A 201 10.64 -12.77 17.25
CA GLY A 201 9.33 -13.41 17.38
C GLY A 201 8.16 -12.73 16.65
N PHE A 202 8.39 -11.63 15.92
CA PHE A 202 7.36 -11.05 15.05
C PHE A 202 7.21 -11.86 13.74
N ASP A 203 6.08 -12.58 13.58
CA ASP A 203 5.77 -13.40 12.38
C ASP A 203 5.57 -12.54 11.12
N PHE A 204 6.68 -12.25 10.43
CA PHE A 204 6.68 -11.47 9.20
C PHE A 204 6.73 -12.36 7.95
N LYS A 205 5.54 -12.70 7.45
CA LYS A 205 5.30 -13.61 6.30
C LYS A 205 5.85 -13.14 4.94
N ASN A 206 6.63 -12.07 4.87
CA ASN A 206 7.11 -11.49 3.62
C ASN A 206 8.60 -11.11 3.75
N THR A 207 9.46 -12.12 3.69
CA THR A 207 10.93 -11.99 3.85
C THR A 207 11.59 -11.10 2.80
N GLU A 208 10.94 -10.86 1.65
CA GLU A 208 11.49 -10.08 0.53
C GLU A 208 11.43 -8.56 0.72
N LYS A 209 10.67 -8.05 1.71
CA LYS A 209 10.57 -6.60 1.93
C LYS A 209 11.85 -6.04 2.57
N ARG A 210 12.52 -5.16 1.83
CA ARG A 210 13.67 -4.37 2.27
C ARG A 210 13.25 -2.95 2.66
N VAL A 211 14.05 -2.31 3.51
CA VAL A 211 13.92 -0.88 3.86
C VAL A 211 14.48 -0.03 2.73
N ALA A 212 14.13 1.26 2.69
CA ALA A 212 14.86 2.23 1.87
C ALA A 212 16.35 2.25 2.25
N PRO A 213 17.28 2.39 1.28
CA PRO A 213 18.70 2.58 1.59
C PRO A 213 18.92 3.84 2.45
N ALA A 214 19.91 3.76 3.35
CA ALA A 214 20.34 4.93 4.11
C ALA A 214 21.08 5.93 3.21
N ILE A 215 21.15 7.19 3.64
CA ILE A 215 22.03 8.19 3.02
C ILE A 215 23.47 7.90 3.48
N PRO A 216 24.44 7.82 2.56
CA PRO A 216 25.85 7.60 2.89
C PRO A 216 26.42 8.64 3.87
N THR A 217 27.34 8.21 4.76
CA THR A 217 27.87 9.06 5.84
C THR A 217 28.72 10.22 5.34
N ASN A 218 29.51 10.00 4.29
CA ASN A 218 30.22 11.05 3.53
C ASN A 218 29.26 12.16 3.07
N SER A 219 28.08 11.78 2.57
CA SER A 219 27.05 12.73 2.13
C SER A 219 26.42 13.50 3.30
N ILE A 220 26.11 12.83 4.41
CA ILE A 220 25.58 13.49 5.63
C ILE A 220 26.61 14.45 6.25
N SER A 221 27.92 14.12 6.19
CA SER A 221 28.99 14.97 6.69
C SER A 221 29.29 16.20 5.82
N SER A 222 28.69 16.30 4.62
CA SER A 222 28.85 17.45 3.73
C SER A 222 27.82 18.54 4.02
N ASP A 223 28.29 19.75 4.33
CA ASP A 223 27.45 20.93 4.53
C ASP A 223 26.69 21.34 3.27
N THR A 224 27.30 21.19 2.08
CA THR A 224 26.66 21.54 0.80
C THR A 224 25.49 20.60 0.52
N PHE A 225 25.72 19.29 0.61
CA PHE A 225 24.67 18.27 0.48
C PHE A 225 23.57 18.50 1.51
N THR A 226 23.93 18.67 2.79
CA THR A 226 22.98 18.88 3.87
C THR A 226 22.11 20.13 3.66
N LYS A 227 22.69 21.21 3.10
CA LYS A 227 21.93 22.42 2.73
C LYS A 227 20.90 22.12 1.64
N HIS A 228 21.28 21.49 0.53
CA HIS A 228 20.35 21.15 -0.54
C HIS A 228 19.31 20.10 -0.10
N PHE A 229 19.71 19.08 0.66
CA PHE A 229 18.82 18.04 1.18
C PHE A 229 17.75 18.62 2.12
N LYS A 230 18.09 19.60 2.96
CA LYS A 230 17.09 20.33 3.78
C LYS A 230 16.06 21.13 2.97
N THR A 231 16.36 21.46 1.73
CA THR A 231 15.40 22.13 0.82
C THR A 231 14.53 21.16 0.03
N LEU A 232 14.81 19.85 0.08
CA LEU A 232 14.02 18.81 -0.59
C LEU A 232 12.57 18.81 -0.07
N PHE A 233 11.61 18.86 -0.98
CA PHE A 233 10.17 19.00 -0.70
C PHE A 233 9.77 20.23 0.15
N SER A 234 10.66 21.23 0.30
CA SER A 234 10.26 22.56 0.78
C SER A 234 9.33 23.26 -0.22
N THR A 235 8.70 24.37 0.20
CA THR A 235 7.86 25.21 -0.68
C THR A 235 8.55 25.57 -2.00
N ASN A 236 9.84 25.89 -1.94
CA ASN A 236 10.63 26.27 -3.11
C ASN A 236 10.84 25.05 -4.03
N HIS A 237 11.11 23.86 -3.48
CA HIS A 237 11.24 22.64 -4.29
C HIS A 237 9.90 22.22 -4.91
N LEU A 238 8.78 22.41 -4.22
CA LEU A 238 7.44 22.15 -4.77
C LEU A 238 7.11 23.13 -5.92
N GLN A 239 7.52 24.40 -5.81
CA GLN A 239 7.43 25.38 -6.91
C GLN A 239 8.32 25.00 -8.11
N LEU A 240 9.53 24.47 -7.87
CA LEU A 240 10.38 23.94 -8.95
C LEU A 240 9.72 22.75 -9.66
N ILE A 241 9.13 21.80 -8.92
CA ILE A 241 8.36 20.68 -9.51
C ILE A 241 7.19 21.23 -10.34
N GLN A 242 6.46 22.23 -9.85
CA GLN A 242 5.38 22.87 -10.62
C GLN A 242 5.92 23.46 -11.93
N SER A 243 7.00 24.25 -11.87
CA SER A 243 7.60 24.89 -13.06
C SER A 243 8.16 23.88 -14.07
N THR A 244 8.73 22.77 -13.60
CA THR A 244 9.35 21.74 -14.45
C THR A 244 8.33 20.93 -15.26
N TYR A 245 7.22 20.54 -14.63
CA TYR A 245 6.29 19.56 -15.21
C TYR A 245 4.93 20.14 -15.63
N PHE A 246 4.55 21.32 -15.13
CA PHE A 246 3.20 21.89 -15.31
C PHE A 246 3.17 23.29 -15.92
N GLU A 247 4.29 24.03 -15.92
CA GLU A 247 4.37 25.32 -16.61
C GLU A 247 4.84 25.16 -18.07
N PRO A 248 4.28 25.94 -19.02
CA PRO A 248 4.55 25.77 -20.45
C PRO A 248 5.97 26.17 -20.88
N GLN A 249 6.74 26.82 -20.00
CA GLN A 249 8.08 27.33 -20.31
C GLN A 249 9.22 26.49 -19.70
N GLY A 250 8.91 25.61 -18.74
CA GLY A 250 9.89 24.79 -18.03
C GLY A 250 10.90 25.59 -17.19
N LEU A 251 11.82 24.88 -16.54
CA LEU A 251 12.95 25.50 -15.84
C LEU A 251 14.02 26.00 -16.82
N ARG A 252 14.61 27.16 -16.47
CA ARG A 252 15.85 27.64 -17.10
C ARG A 252 17.04 26.80 -16.61
N SER A 253 18.00 26.51 -17.49
CA SER A 253 19.22 25.75 -17.14
C SER A 253 19.97 26.34 -15.95
N SER A 254 20.08 27.68 -15.87
CA SER A 254 20.70 28.38 -14.73
C SER A 254 20.02 28.10 -13.39
N SER A 255 18.70 27.90 -13.38
CA SER A 255 17.92 27.57 -12.18
C SER A 255 18.02 26.09 -11.83
N LEU A 256 18.32 25.21 -12.80
CA LEU A 256 18.50 23.78 -12.55
C LEU A 256 19.85 23.49 -11.87
N GLU A 257 20.91 24.25 -12.22
CA GLU A 257 22.23 24.13 -11.55
C GLU A 257 22.21 24.63 -10.08
N GLU A 258 21.30 25.53 -9.72
CA GLU A 258 21.12 25.98 -8.31
C GLU A 258 20.52 24.89 -7.41
N TYR A 259 19.81 23.92 -8.01
CA TYR A 259 19.10 22.84 -7.31
C TYR A 259 19.57 21.45 -7.80
N PRO A 260 20.83 21.03 -7.47
CA PRO A 260 21.43 19.81 -7.98
C PRO A 260 20.62 18.53 -7.68
N ILE A 261 19.95 18.45 -6.52
CA ILE A 261 19.07 17.30 -6.21
C ILE A 261 17.87 17.22 -7.16
N HIS A 262 17.32 18.37 -7.58
CA HIS A 262 16.20 18.41 -8.52
C HIS A 262 16.63 17.99 -9.93
N LYS A 263 17.81 18.45 -10.37
CA LYS A 263 18.46 18.05 -11.63
C LYS A 263 18.58 16.53 -11.76
N VAL A 264 19.03 15.86 -10.70
CA VAL A 264 19.15 14.39 -10.66
C VAL A 264 17.80 13.69 -10.85
N PHE A 265 16.71 14.20 -10.28
CA PHE A 265 15.38 13.64 -10.53
C PHE A 265 14.94 13.85 -11.98
N THR A 266 15.17 15.02 -12.57
CA THR A 266 14.78 15.30 -13.97
C THR A 266 15.52 14.42 -14.96
N ASP A 267 16.82 14.16 -14.75
CA ASP A 267 17.62 13.30 -15.63
C ASP A 267 17.17 11.83 -15.54
N LEU A 268 16.91 11.35 -14.32
CA LEU A 268 16.40 10.00 -14.09
C LEU A 268 14.99 9.83 -14.66
N ASP A 269 14.16 10.86 -14.58
CA ASP A 269 12.82 10.87 -15.16
C ASP A 269 12.84 10.77 -16.69
N VAL A 270 13.73 11.50 -17.36
CA VAL A 270 13.93 11.38 -18.82
C VAL A 270 14.38 9.97 -19.19
N PHE A 271 15.25 9.35 -18.39
CA PHE A 271 15.69 7.96 -18.60
C PHE A 271 14.53 6.95 -18.41
N ILE A 272 13.79 7.05 -17.30
CA ILE A 272 12.63 6.19 -17.01
C ILE A 272 11.54 6.37 -18.07
N MET A 273 11.27 7.60 -18.51
CA MET A 273 10.29 7.87 -19.58
C MET A 273 10.71 7.26 -20.92
N LYS A 274 12.01 7.33 -21.29
CA LYS A 274 12.52 6.65 -22.50
C LYS A 274 12.40 5.13 -22.40
N MET A 275 12.71 4.55 -21.24
CA MET A 275 12.57 3.11 -20.99
C MET A 275 11.10 2.68 -21.06
N ALA A 276 10.20 3.38 -20.37
CA ALA A 276 8.76 3.13 -20.43
C ALA A 276 8.21 3.29 -21.85
N LEU A 277 8.60 4.34 -22.57
CA LEU A 277 8.24 4.55 -23.98
C LEU A 277 8.69 3.37 -24.84
N SER A 278 9.93 2.89 -24.70
CA SER A 278 10.43 1.74 -25.48
C SER A 278 9.66 0.46 -25.18
N GLN A 279 9.26 0.25 -23.92
CA GLN A 279 8.45 -0.91 -23.51
C GLN A 279 7.01 -0.79 -24.02
N PHE A 280 6.39 0.40 -23.99
CA PHE A 280 5.09 0.65 -24.60
C PHE A 280 5.15 0.47 -26.12
N MET A 281 6.12 1.06 -26.81
CA MET A 281 6.33 0.87 -28.26
C MET A 281 6.48 -0.61 -28.63
N THR A 282 7.25 -1.37 -27.83
CA THR A 282 7.42 -2.81 -28.02
C THR A 282 6.11 -3.56 -27.79
N ASN A 283 5.36 -3.24 -26.72
CA ASN A 283 4.09 -3.86 -26.40
C ASN A 283 3.01 -3.56 -27.45
N PHE A 284 2.86 -2.29 -27.86
CA PHE A 284 1.93 -1.88 -28.92
C PHE A 284 2.32 -2.45 -30.28
N GLY A 285 3.62 -2.47 -30.62
CA GLY A 285 4.14 -3.15 -31.81
C GLY A 285 3.81 -4.63 -31.81
N ASN A 286 4.03 -5.34 -30.70
CA ASN A 286 3.66 -6.74 -30.54
C ASN A 286 2.14 -6.96 -30.63
N MET A 287 1.33 -6.08 -30.04
CA MET A 287 -0.14 -6.14 -30.12
C MET A 287 -0.64 -5.95 -31.55
N TRP A 288 -0.15 -4.94 -32.28
CA TRP A 288 -0.64 -4.61 -33.63
C TRP A 288 -0.07 -5.53 -34.71
N ASN A 289 1.20 -5.95 -34.59
CA ASN A 289 1.77 -6.94 -35.50
C ASN A 289 1.14 -8.33 -35.31
N SER A 290 0.72 -8.68 -34.08
CA SER A 290 -0.10 -9.89 -33.80
C SER A 290 -1.62 -9.61 -33.82
N SER A 291 -2.05 -8.77 -34.77
CA SER A 291 -3.41 -8.22 -34.90
C SER A 291 -4.56 -9.21 -34.66
N THR A 292 -4.41 -10.49 -35.02
CA THR A 292 -5.42 -11.54 -34.78
C THR A 292 -5.69 -11.80 -33.31
N ARG A 293 -4.67 -11.87 -32.45
CA ARG A 293 -4.83 -12.16 -31.01
C ARG A 293 -5.48 -10.99 -30.30
N PHE A 294 -4.98 -9.78 -30.52
CA PHE A 294 -5.57 -8.60 -29.90
C PHE A 294 -6.99 -8.36 -30.40
N ARG A 295 -7.24 -8.38 -31.73
CA ARG A 295 -8.59 -8.15 -32.28
C ARG A 295 -9.59 -9.15 -31.72
N ASN A 296 -9.21 -10.42 -31.56
CA ASN A 296 -10.08 -11.43 -30.96
C ASN A 296 -10.34 -11.14 -29.47
N LEU A 297 -9.31 -10.76 -28.69
CA LEU A 297 -9.45 -10.41 -27.28
C LEU A 297 -10.30 -9.14 -27.06
N PHE A 298 -10.08 -8.12 -27.88
CA PHE A 298 -10.78 -6.83 -27.83
C PHE A 298 -12.23 -6.95 -28.30
N ASN A 299 -12.49 -7.70 -29.37
CA ASN A 299 -13.86 -8.04 -29.78
C ASN A 299 -14.57 -8.86 -28.70
N HIS A 300 -13.86 -9.76 -28.00
CA HIS A 300 -14.43 -10.50 -26.87
C HIS A 300 -14.75 -9.57 -25.68
N LEU A 301 -13.85 -8.64 -25.35
CA LEU A 301 -14.07 -7.63 -24.31
C LEU A 301 -15.28 -6.75 -24.65
N LEU A 302 -15.36 -6.21 -25.86
CA LEU A 302 -16.51 -5.46 -26.35
C LEU A 302 -17.80 -6.28 -26.29
N LEU A 303 -17.78 -7.54 -26.73
CA LEU A 303 -18.95 -8.43 -26.63
C LEU A 303 -19.36 -8.69 -25.19
N VAL A 304 -18.43 -8.83 -24.25
CA VAL A 304 -18.72 -9.01 -22.82
C VAL A 304 -19.30 -7.74 -22.21
N LEU A 305 -18.73 -6.56 -22.51
CA LEU A 305 -19.25 -5.27 -22.05
C LEU A 305 -20.65 -5.00 -22.63
N LEU A 306 -20.84 -5.22 -23.93
CA LEU A 306 -22.15 -5.09 -24.59
C LEU A 306 -23.18 -6.07 -23.99
N ARG A 307 -22.80 -7.32 -23.67
CA ARG A 307 -23.71 -8.26 -22.98
C ARG A 307 -24.06 -7.83 -21.57
N LEU A 308 -23.10 -7.29 -20.82
CA LEU A 308 -23.32 -6.75 -19.48
C LEU A 308 -24.26 -5.53 -19.50
N HIS A 309 -24.11 -4.62 -20.46
CA HIS A 309 -24.92 -3.41 -20.54
C HIS A 309 -26.28 -3.61 -21.23
N LEU A 310 -26.38 -4.42 -22.28
CA LEU A 310 -27.62 -4.64 -23.04
C LEU A 310 -28.48 -5.80 -22.52
N ALA A 311 -27.88 -6.80 -21.85
CA ALA A 311 -28.60 -7.98 -21.36
C ALA A 311 -28.09 -8.49 -19.99
N PRO A 312 -28.00 -7.64 -18.94
CA PRO A 312 -27.35 -7.95 -17.66
C PRO A 312 -27.93 -9.20 -16.97
N ARG A 313 -29.24 -9.44 -17.07
CA ARG A 313 -29.91 -10.60 -16.47
C ARG A 313 -29.47 -11.92 -17.12
N ARG A 314 -29.43 -11.97 -18.45
CA ARG A 314 -29.08 -13.17 -19.24
C ARG A 314 -27.60 -13.54 -19.11
N GLU A 315 -26.72 -12.55 -19.02
CA GLU A 315 -25.29 -12.80 -18.80
C GLU A 315 -25.00 -13.22 -17.34
N ARG A 316 -25.81 -12.80 -16.35
CA ARG A 316 -25.74 -13.28 -14.97
C ARG A 316 -26.10 -14.77 -14.88
N GLU A 317 -27.28 -15.15 -15.39
CA GLU A 317 -27.76 -16.55 -15.44
C GLU A 317 -26.73 -17.46 -16.14
N ARG A 318 -26.11 -16.98 -17.22
CA ARG A 318 -25.05 -17.69 -17.95
C ARG A 318 -23.76 -17.86 -17.12
N ARG A 319 -23.37 -16.87 -16.32
CA ARG A 319 -22.20 -16.96 -15.43
C ARG A 319 -22.44 -17.94 -14.28
N GLU A 320 -23.61 -17.89 -13.66
CA GLU A 320 -24.04 -18.82 -12.62
C GLU A 320 -24.00 -20.27 -13.15
N PHE A 321 -24.50 -20.52 -14.37
CA PHE A 321 -24.42 -21.83 -15.02
C PHE A 321 -22.96 -22.31 -15.24
N ILE A 322 -22.09 -21.43 -15.75
CA ILE A 322 -20.66 -21.75 -15.97
C ILE A 322 -19.97 -22.08 -14.64
N GLU A 323 -20.25 -21.31 -13.59
CA GLU A 323 -19.67 -21.52 -12.26
C GLU A 323 -20.14 -22.82 -11.62
N GLN A 324 -21.43 -23.17 -11.79
CA GLN A 324 -21.96 -24.48 -11.38
C GLN A 324 -21.25 -25.65 -12.10
N GLU A 325 -21.02 -25.58 -13.41
CA GLU A 325 -20.27 -26.62 -14.15
C GLU A 325 -18.79 -26.70 -13.75
N ILE A 326 -18.15 -25.55 -13.49
CA ILE A 326 -16.78 -25.50 -12.96
C ILE A 326 -16.71 -26.14 -11.56
N ASN A 327 -17.70 -25.91 -10.69
CA ASN A 327 -17.71 -26.50 -9.36
C ASN A 327 -18.03 -28.00 -9.40
N LYS A 328 -19.03 -28.45 -10.19
CA LYS A 328 -19.27 -29.89 -10.47
C LYS A 328 -18.02 -30.61 -10.99
N THR A 329 -17.20 -29.97 -11.84
CA THR A 329 -15.95 -30.56 -12.34
C THR A 329 -14.80 -30.53 -11.34
N LYS A 330 -14.73 -29.52 -10.44
CA LYS A 330 -13.82 -29.53 -9.29
C LYS A 330 -14.16 -30.63 -8.29
N ASP A 331 -15.43 -30.86 -7.98
CA ASP A 331 -15.85 -31.86 -7.01
C ASP A 331 -15.65 -33.29 -7.55
N LYS A 332 -15.94 -33.52 -8.85
CA LYS A 332 -15.52 -34.74 -9.55
C LYS A 332 -13.99 -34.96 -9.53
N ARG A 333 -13.18 -33.90 -9.53
CA ARG A 333 -11.71 -34.02 -9.37
C ARG A 333 -11.30 -34.32 -7.93
N LYS A 334 -11.91 -33.69 -6.92
CA LYS A 334 -11.65 -33.98 -5.49
C LYS A 334 -11.98 -35.43 -5.14
N ALA A 335 -13.14 -35.93 -5.54
CA ALA A 335 -13.55 -37.33 -5.32
C ALA A 335 -12.55 -38.34 -5.93
N ARG A 336 -11.92 -37.98 -7.05
CA ARG A 336 -10.90 -38.79 -7.74
C ARG A 336 -9.51 -38.74 -7.09
N ILE A 337 -9.24 -37.76 -6.23
CA ILE A 337 -7.96 -37.63 -5.51
C ILE A 337 -8.00 -38.51 -4.26
N ILE A 338 -9.09 -38.46 -3.49
CA ILE A 338 -9.32 -39.23 -2.25
C ILE A 338 -9.22 -40.76 -2.50
N THR A 339 -9.48 -41.22 -3.72
CA THR A 339 -9.46 -42.64 -4.10
C THR A 339 -8.14 -43.15 -4.69
N THR A 340 -7.04 -42.38 -4.65
CA THR A 340 -5.78 -42.73 -5.37
C THR A 340 -4.49 -42.71 -4.53
N GLU A 341 -4.60 -43.05 -3.24
CA GLU A 341 -3.42 -43.27 -2.37
C GLU A 341 -2.72 -44.61 -2.65
N GLY A 342 -3.43 -45.60 -3.22
CA GLY A 342 -2.84 -46.83 -3.76
C GLY A 342 -2.14 -46.64 -5.12
N ILE A 343 -1.07 -47.39 -5.36
CA ILE A 343 -0.56 -47.66 -6.72
C ILE A 343 -1.19 -48.97 -7.21
N GLU A 344 -2.50 -48.97 -7.39
CA GLU A 344 -3.18 -50.09 -8.02
C GLU A 344 -3.05 -49.99 -9.55
N PRO A 345 -2.75 -51.10 -10.26
CA PRO A 345 -2.82 -51.13 -11.70
C PRO A 345 -4.27 -50.91 -12.15
N ILE A 346 -4.47 -50.24 -13.29
CA ILE A 346 -5.81 -50.05 -13.84
C ILE A 346 -6.36 -51.43 -14.23
N PRO A 347 -7.56 -51.84 -13.75
CA PRO A 347 -8.17 -53.10 -14.16
C PRO A 347 -8.30 -53.15 -15.68
N ILE A 348 -7.77 -54.23 -16.27
CA ILE A 348 -7.65 -54.42 -17.72
C ILE A 348 -9.01 -54.24 -18.42
N ASP A 349 -10.06 -54.79 -17.79
CA ASP A 349 -11.46 -54.75 -18.23
C ASP A 349 -12.04 -53.33 -18.41
N LYS A 350 -11.40 -52.30 -17.84
CA LYS A 350 -11.82 -50.89 -17.94
C LYS A 350 -11.11 -50.13 -19.06
N ILE A 351 -10.22 -50.78 -19.81
CA ILE A 351 -9.36 -50.16 -20.83
C ILE A 351 -9.89 -50.50 -22.23
N SER A 352 -10.84 -49.70 -22.73
CA SER A 352 -11.45 -49.87 -24.05
C SER A 352 -10.56 -49.40 -25.22
N LEU A 353 -9.34 -49.94 -25.33
CA LEU A 353 -8.44 -49.70 -26.47
C LEU A 353 -8.93 -50.35 -27.78
N ILE A 354 -9.81 -51.36 -27.69
CA ILE A 354 -10.28 -52.16 -28.82
C ILE A 354 -10.88 -51.28 -29.93
N ASN A 355 -11.73 -50.32 -29.56
CA ASN A 355 -12.49 -49.47 -30.49
C ASN A 355 -11.72 -48.25 -31.02
N LEU A 356 -10.45 -48.05 -30.64
CA LEU A 356 -9.66 -46.89 -31.09
C LEU A 356 -8.96 -47.18 -32.43
N THR A 357 -8.93 -46.16 -33.30
CA THR A 357 -8.19 -46.23 -34.57
C THR A 357 -6.67 -46.29 -34.34
N ARG A 358 -5.91 -46.69 -35.37
CA ARG A 358 -4.44 -46.78 -35.33
C ARG A 358 -3.80 -45.46 -34.88
N ASP A 359 -4.26 -44.33 -35.40
CA ASP A 359 -3.70 -43.01 -35.05
C ASP A 359 -4.12 -42.54 -33.67
N GLN A 360 -5.34 -42.88 -33.22
CA GLN A 360 -5.76 -42.62 -31.83
C GLN A 360 -4.91 -43.42 -30.84
N LYS A 361 -4.63 -44.70 -31.14
CA LYS A 361 -3.70 -45.54 -30.39
C LYS A 361 -2.30 -44.92 -30.36
N ARG A 362 -1.73 -44.55 -31.51
CA ARG A 362 -0.40 -43.90 -31.60
C ARG A 362 -0.33 -42.61 -30.77
N ASN A 363 -1.30 -41.71 -30.97
CA ASN A 363 -1.38 -40.44 -30.25
C ASN A 363 -1.53 -40.64 -28.73
N LEU A 364 -2.21 -41.69 -28.27
CA LEU A 364 -2.32 -42.03 -26.85
C LEU A 364 -0.94 -42.40 -26.27
N PHE A 365 -0.22 -43.32 -26.90
CA PHE A 365 1.16 -43.69 -26.49
C PHE A 365 2.10 -42.48 -26.53
N ASP A 366 2.08 -41.68 -27.59
CA ASP A 366 2.89 -40.47 -27.72
C ASP A 366 2.54 -39.41 -26.66
N SER A 367 1.28 -39.34 -26.23
CA SER A 367 0.86 -38.45 -25.14
C SER A 367 1.39 -38.90 -23.78
N GLU A 368 1.42 -40.21 -23.49
CA GLU A 368 1.93 -40.74 -22.24
C GLU A 368 3.47 -40.71 -22.18
N ARG A 369 4.15 -40.97 -23.30
CA ARG A 369 5.61 -40.77 -23.43
C ARG A 369 6.01 -39.31 -23.17
N ARG A 370 5.27 -38.34 -23.73
CA ARG A 370 5.51 -36.91 -23.47
C ARG A 370 5.26 -36.51 -22.01
N LYS A 371 4.21 -37.05 -21.37
CA LYS A 371 3.95 -36.84 -19.93
C LYS A 371 5.05 -37.42 -19.04
N TYR A 372 5.53 -38.64 -19.36
CA TYR A 372 6.64 -39.27 -18.66
C TYR A 372 7.90 -38.39 -18.64
N ILE A 373 8.34 -37.93 -19.82
CA ILE A 373 9.49 -37.00 -19.96
C ILE A 373 9.22 -35.72 -19.15
N GLN A 374 8.03 -35.12 -19.28
CA GLN A 374 7.67 -33.90 -18.54
C GLN A 374 7.73 -34.09 -17.01
N TYR A 375 7.38 -35.27 -16.48
CA TYR A 375 7.42 -35.54 -15.04
C TYR A 375 8.85 -35.82 -14.56
N ILE A 376 9.71 -36.48 -15.34
CA ILE A 376 11.13 -36.67 -15.00
C ILE A 376 11.86 -35.33 -14.97
N ASN A 377 11.76 -34.51 -16.02
CA ASN A 377 12.42 -33.20 -16.06
C ASN A 377 11.98 -32.30 -14.88
N ARG A 378 10.74 -32.46 -14.38
CA ARG A 378 10.25 -31.76 -13.17
C ARG A 378 10.77 -32.35 -11.86
N ALA A 379 11.01 -33.66 -11.79
CA ALA A 379 11.65 -34.30 -10.64
C ALA A 379 13.15 -33.95 -10.54
N GLU A 380 13.80 -33.68 -11.67
CA GLU A 380 15.20 -33.25 -11.74
C GLU A 380 15.37 -31.79 -11.28
N LEU A 381 14.44 -30.90 -11.62
CA LEU A 381 14.44 -29.49 -11.20
C LEU A 381 14.14 -29.28 -9.70
N GLU A 382 13.36 -30.16 -9.07
CA GLU A 382 13.02 -30.08 -7.64
C GLU A 382 14.10 -30.77 -6.78
N LEU A 383 15.32 -30.24 -6.79
CA LEU A 383 16.48 -30.78 -6.06
C LEU A 383 16.34 -30.73 -4.52
N GLU A 384 15.77 -29.65 -3.99
CA GLU A 384 15.69 -29.39 -2.55
C GLU A 384 14.44 -29.97 -1.88
N ASN A 385 13.37 -30.23 -2.65
CA ASN A 385 12.09 -30.71 -2.11
C ASN A 385 11.87 -32.20 -2.43
N LEU A 386 12.36 -33.05 -1.52
CA LEU A 386 12.28 -34.51 -1.64
C LEU A 386 10.85 -35.05 -1.81
N GLU A 387 9.85 -34.43 -1.15
CA GLU A 387 8.46 -34.87 -1.23
C GLU A 387 7.84 -34.62 -2.61
N LYS A 388 8.04 -33.42 -3.17
CA LYS A 388 7.64 -33.10 -4.55
C LYS A 388 8.38 -33.96 -5.56
N LYS A 389 9.69 -34.19 -5.38
CA LYS A 389 10.49 -35.07 -6.25
C LYS A 389 9.93 -36.50 -6.25
N ALA A 390 9.63 -37.05 -5.07
CA ALA A 390 8.96 -38.35 -4.95
C ALA A 390 7.58 -38.38 -5.63
N LYS A 391 6.79 -37.31 -5.52
CA LYS A 391 5.49 -37.17 -6.19
C LYS A 391 5.60 -37.18 -7.73
N TRP A 392 6.54 -36.42 -8.30
CA TRP A 392 6.78 -36.42 -9.75
C TRP A 392 7.26 -37.79 -10.24
N ASN A 393 8.15 -38.47 -9.50
CA ASN A 393 8.60 -39.83 -9.81
C ASN A 393 7.45 -40.85 -9.78
N ARG A 394 6.54 -40.79 -8.78
CA ARG A 394 5.32 -41.64 -8.75
C ARG A 394 4.43 -41.42 -9.98
N TRP A 395 4.33 -40.19 -10.49
CA TRP A 395 3.56 -39.88 -11.69
C TRP A 395 4.25 -40.37 -12.98
N ALA A 396 5.59 -40.30 -13.07
CA ALA A 396 6.35 -40.92 -14.15
C ALA A 396 6.16 -42.45 -14.16
N GLN A 397 6.26 -43.12 -13.01
CA GLN A 397 5.97 -44.55 -12.86
C GLN A 397 4.54 -44.91 -13.31
N ARG A 398 3.53 -44.11 -12.94
CA ARG A 398 2.14 -44.27 -13.42
C ARG A 398 1.99 -44.08 -14.95
N CYS A 399 2.90 -43.39 -15.64
CA CYS A 399 2.92 -43.38 -17.12
C CYS A 399 3.51 -44.69 -17.68
N VAL A 400 4.59 -45.21 -17.10
CA VAL A 400 5.21 -46.49 -17.52
C VAL A 400 4.22 -47.65 -17.38
N ILE A 401 3.57 -47.77 -16.21
CA ILE A 401 2.55 -48.80 -15.96
C ILE A 401 1.44 -48.72 -17.02
N ARG A 402 0.91 -47.53 -17.31
CA ARG A 402 -0.14 -47.36 -18.33
C ARG A 402 0.33 -47.72 -19.74
N ILE A 403 1.56 -47.40 -20.11
CA ILE A 403 2.15 -47.81 -21.40
C ILE A 403 2.25 -49.35 -21.48
N GLN A 404 2.67 -50.01 -20.41
CA GLN A 404 2.71 -51.48 -20.32
C GLN A 404 1.31 -52.10 -20.42
N THR A 405 0.32 -51.60 -19.67
CA THR A 405 -1.07 -52.08 -19.75
C THR A 405 -1.69 -51.83 -21.12
N TYR A 406 -1.33 -50.73 -21.80
CA TYR A 406 -1.81 -50.47 -23.16
C TYR A 406 -1.16 -51.41 -24.20
N ALA A 407 0.07 -51.87 -23.96
CA ALA A 407 0.72 -52.86 -24.80
C ALA A 407 0.11 -54.27 -24.60
N SER A 408 -0.17 -54.67 -23.35
CA SER A 408 -0.76 -55.99 -23.03
C SER A 408 -2.24 -56.14 -23.43
N VAL A 409 -2.89 -55.06 -23.89
CA VAL A 409 -4.26 -55.06 -24.43
C VAL A 409 -4.25 -54.99 -25.98
N GLN A 410 -3.06 -54.92 -26.59
CA GLN A 410 -2.89 -54.98 -28.06
C GLN A 410 -2.41 -56.35 -28.58
N SER A 411 -1.93 -57.22 -27.68
CA SER A 411 -1.69 -58.65 -27.91
C SER A 411 -2.96 -59.45 -27.72
#